data_AF-A0A7X0E663-F1
#
_entry.id   AF-A0A7X0E663-F1
#
_cell.length_a   1.000
_cell.length_b   1.000
_cell.length_c   1.000
_cell.angle_alpha   90.00
_cell.angle_beta   90.00
_cell.angle_gamma   90.00
#
_symmetry.space_group_name_H-M   'P 1'
#
loop_
_entity.id
_entity.type
_entity.pdbx_description
1 polymer ?
#
loop_
_entity_poly.entity_id
_entity_poly.type
_entity_poly.pdbx_seq_one_letter_code
_entity_poly.pdbx_strand_id
1 'polypeptide(L)' 'MCRELGISDATYYVWKSKYGGMEAADVQRLRDLEAEHNKLKRMYA' A
#
# COMPACT_ATOMS: atom_id res chain seq x y z
N MET A 1 0.38 -2.47 -18.28
CA MET A 1 0.55 -2.82 -16.86
C MET A 1 1.34 -4.12 -16.65
N CYS A 2 0.79 -5.34 -16.82
CA CYS A 2 1.54 -6.58 -16.54
C CYS A 2 2.79 -6.78 -17.41
N ARG A 3 2.67 -6.52 -18.73
CA ARG A 3 3.78 -6.60 -19.69
C ARG A 3 4.88 -5.56 -19.50
N GLU A 4 4.53 -4.39 -18.96
CA GLU A 4 5.47 -3.31 -18.63
C GLU A 4 6.17 -3.54 -17.29
N LEU A 5 5.45 -4.18 -16.34
CA LEU A 5 5.97 -4.57 -15.03
C LEU A 5 6.70 -5.91 -15.05
N GLY A 6 6.77 -6.60 -16.20
CA GLY A 6 7.46 -7.89 -16.35
C GLY A 6 6.80 -9.04 -15.58
N ILE A 7 5.53 -8.92 -15.20
CA ILE A 7 4.80 -9.93 -14.44
C ILE A 7 3.71 -10.60 -15.29
N SER A 8 3.39 -11.86 -14.99
CA SER A 8 2.29 -12.55 -15.65
C SER A 8 0.94 -12.03 -15.15
N ASP A 9 -0.11 -12.14 -15.99
CA ASP A 9 -1.48 -11.77 -15.58
C ASP A 9 -1.96 -12.59 -14.38
N ALA A 10 -1.58 -13.88 -14.30
CA ALA A 10 -1.87 -14.72 -13.15
C ALA A 10 -1.26 -14.15 -11.85
N THR A 11 -0.01 -13.70 -11.90
CA THR A 11 0.67 -13.05 -10.77
C THR A 11 -0.03 -11.76 -10.36
N TYR A 12 -0.46 -10.95 -11.34
CA TYR A 12 -1.19 -9.73 -11.08
C TYR A 12 -2.53 -9.98 -10.38
N TYR A 13 -3.33 -10.94 -10.84
CA TYR A 13 -4.62 -11.25 -10.20
C TYR A 13 -4.45 -11.89 -8.82
N VAL A 14 -3.40 -12.69 -8.59
CA VAL A 14 -3.05 -13.18 -7.25
C VAL A 14 -2.73 -12.02 -6.31
N TRP A 15 -1.91 -11.07 -6.76
CA TRP A 15 -1.59 -9.88 -5.95
C TRP A 15 -2.80 -8.97 -5.77
N LYS A 16 -3.64 -8.82 -6.79
CA LYS A 16 -4.90 -8.07 -6.70
C LYS A 16 -5.89 -8.74 -5.74
N SER A 17 -5.94 -10.07 -5.68
CA SER A 17 -6.78 -10.76 -4.69
C SER A 17 -6.20 -10.66 -3.28
N LYS A 18 -4.87 -10.71 -3.13
CA LYS A 18 -4.18 -10.69 -1.84
C LYS A 18 -4.06 -9.29 -1.24
N TYR A 19 -3.91 -8.28 -2.08
CA TYR A 19 -3.60 -6.91 -1.70
C TYR A 19 -4.57 -5.88 -2.30
N GLY A 20 -5.32 -6.23 -3.34
CA GLY A 20 -6.33 -5.34 -3.94
C GLY A 20 -7.64 -5.28 -3.14
N GLY A 21 -7.72 -6.03 -2.04
CA GLY A 21 -8.70 -5.85 -0.97
C GLY A 21 -8.22 -4.96 0.18
N MET A 22 -7.03 -4.32 0.10
CA MET A 22 -6.77 -3.13 0.92
C MET A 22 -7.81 -2.11 0.48
N GLU A 23 -8.90 -2.02 1.23
CA GLU A 23 -9.97 -1.08 0.92
C GLU A 23 -9.37 0.33 0.94
N ALA A 24 -10.03 1.29 0.28
CA ALA A 24 -9.62 2.69 0.38
C ALA A 24 -9.44 3.13 1.86
N ALA A 25 -10.18 2.50 2.78
CA ALA A 25 -10.04 2.63 4.22
C ALA A 25 -8.69 2.15 4.78
N ASP A 26 -8.14 1.03 4.31
CA ASP A 26 -6.83 0.51 4.76
C ASP A 26 -5.68 1.39 4.25
N VAL A 27 -5.79 1.87 3.01
CA VAL A 27 -4.81 2.83 2.44
C VAL A 27 -4.87 4.16 3.19
N GLN A 28 -6.07 4.62 3.53
CA GLN A 28 -6.24 5.83 4.34
C GLN A 28 -5.62 5.65 5.73
N ARG A 29 -5.90 4.53 6.40
CA ARG A 29 -5.34 4.20 7.72
C ARG A 29 -3.81 4.15 7.70
N LEU A 30 -3.21 3.59 6.65
CA LEU A 30 -1.75 3.58 6.47
C LEU A 30 -1.18 5.00 6.34
N ARG A 31 -1.82 5.87 5.54
CA ARG A 31 -1.39 7.28 5.41
C ARG A 31 -1.49 8.04 6.73
N ASP A 32 -2.55 7.81 7.49
CA ASP A 32 -2.74 8.44 8.79
C ASP A 32 -1.66 7.99 9.80
N LEU A 33 -1.34 6.68 9.81
CA LEU A 33 -0.25 6.12 10.60
C LEU A 33 1.12 6.70 10.23
N GLU A 34 1.41 6.86 8.94
CA GLU A 34 2.65 7.49 8.47
C GLU A 34 2.75 8.96 8.89
N ALA A 35 1.64 9.70 8.82
CA ALA A 35 1.59 11.10 9.25
C ALA A 35 1.85 11.24 10.75
N GLU A 36 1.19 10.42 11.58
CA GLU A 36 1.41 10.41 13.03
C GLU A 36 2.83 10.00 13.39
N HIS A 37 3.39 8.97 12.74
CA HIS A 37 4.77 8.56 12.96
C HIS A 37 5.79 9.64 12.60
N ASN A 38 5.56 10.38 11.51
CA ASN A 38 6.42 11.51 11.13
C ASN A 38 6.32 12.67 12.13
N LYS A 39 5.12 12.96 12.63
CA LYS A 39 4.91 13.97 13.67
C LYS A 39 5.62 13.58 14.97
N LEU A 40 5.50 12.32 15.37
CA LEU A 40 6.16 11.77 16.54
C LEU A 40 7.68 11.88 16.40
N LYS A 41 8.23 11.44 15.26
CA LYS A 41 9.66 11.61 14.95
C LYS A 41 10.13 13.05 15.04
N ARG A 42 9.34 14.03 14.60
CA ARG A 42 9.69 15.46 14.73
C ARG A 42 9.67 15.98 16.17
N MET A 43 8.81 15.43 17.03
CA MET A 43 8.72 15.86 18.43
C MET A 43 9.84 15.27 19.30
N TYR A 44 10.32 14.08 18.93
CA TYR A 44 11.37 13.36 19.65
C TYR A 44 12.75 13.44 18.97
N ALA A 45 12.90 14.24 17.90
CA ALA A 45 14.16 14.48 17.21
C ALA A 45 14.97 15.62 17.84
#